data_AF-A0AA35QT80-F1
#
_entry.id   AF-A0AA35QT80-F1
#
_cell.length_a   1.000
_cell.length_b   1.000
_cell.length_c   1.000
_cell.angle_alpha   90.00
_cell.angle_beta   90.00
_cell.angle_gamma   90.00
#
_symmetry.space_group_name_H-M   'P 1'
#
loop_
_entity.id
_entity.type
_entity.pdbx_description
1 polymer ?
#
loop_
_entity_poly.entity_id
_entity_poly.type
_entity_poly.pdbx_seq_one_letter_code
_entity_poly.pdbx_strand_id
1 'polypeptide(L)'
;MTEEGRSVLVTVGTTSFDELVGSIAEENFMKELVAKGYTRLVLQIGKGDEARVPQSIAGLTVDHYSLKPSIKIDMQQASLIISHG
;
A
#
# COMPACT_ATOMS: atom_id res chain seq x y z
N MET A 1 11.85 -12.13 -19.44
CA MET A 1 11.11 -10.86 -19.51
C MET A 1 10.66 -10.56 -18.11
N THR A 2 11.45 -9.81 -17.34
CA THR A 2 11.10 -9.45 -15.96
C THR A 2 10.07 -8.34 -16.06
N GLU A 3 8.80 -8.65 -15.82
CA GLU A 3 7.76 -7.63 -15.66
C GLU A 3 8.25 -6.65 -14.59
N GLU A 4 8.41 -5.38 -14.99
CA GLU A 4 8.74 -4.31 -14.07
C GLU A 4 7.61 -4.23 -13.05
N GLY A 5 7.86 -4.74 -11.84
CA GLY A 5 6.84 -4.92 -10.82
C GLY A 5 6.09 -3.62 -10.57
N ARG A 6 4.78 -3.59 -10.89
CA ARG A 6 3.96 -2.41 -10.67
C ARG A 6 3.76 -2.24 -9.18
N SER A 7 4.05 -1.03 -8.69
CA SER A 7 3.90 -0.69 -7.28
C SER A 7 2.70 0.22 -7.04
N VAL A 8 1.99 0.02 -5.94
CA VAL A 8 0.83 0.81 -5.54
C VAL A 8 1.17 1.54 -4.25
N LEU A 9 1.02 2.86 -4.23
CA LEU A 9 1.16 3.67 -3.02
C LEU A 9 -0.24 4.03 -2.51
N VAL A 10 -0.53 3.68 -1.27
CA VAL A 10 -1.73 4.13 -0.56
C VAL A 10 -1.33 5.15 0.48
N THR A 11 -1.88 6.36 0.39
CA THR A 11 -1.68 7.42 1.37
C THR A 11 -3.01 7.82 2.00
N VAL A 12 -3.08 7.69 3.32
CA VAL A 12 -4.15 8.29 4.12
C VAL A 12 -3.70 9.66 4.61
N GLY A 13 -4.62 10.63 4.66
CA GLY A 13 -4.37 11.94 5.26
C GLY A 13 -4.09 11.86 6.77
N THR A 14 -4.17 13.00 7.47
CA THR A 14 -3.90 13.09 8.92
C THR A 14 -4.93 12.39 9.80
N THR A 15 -6.03 11.90 9.22
CA THR A 15 -7.09 11.16 9.89
C THR A 15 -6.73 9.68 9.96
N SER A 16 -6.57 9.16 11.18
CA SER A 16 -6.32 7.74 11.43
C SER A 16 -7.45 6.91 10.80
N PHE A 17 -7.12 6.16 9.75
CA PHE A 17 -8.12 5.42 9.00
C PHE A 17 -7.78 3.94 9.02
N ASP A 18 -8.07 3.32 10.17
CA ASP A 18 -7.92 1.87 10.41
C ASP A 18 -8.81 1.06 9.46
N GLU A 19 -9.96 1.61 9.05
CA GLU A 19 -10.90 0.93 8.16
C GLU A 19 -10.33 0.70 6.75
N LEU A 20 -9.68 1.70 6.15
CA LEU A 20 -9.05 1.56 4.83
C LEU A 20 -7.97 0.52 4.97
N VAL A 21 -7.06 0.69 5.94
CA VAL A 21 -5.96 -0.25 6.22
C VAL A 21 -6.49 -1.69 6.36
N GLY A 22 -7.60 -1.88 7.09
CA GLY A 22 -8.31 -3.15 7.19
C GLY A 22 -8.80 -3.68 5.84
N SER A 23 -9.46 -2.86 5.03
CA SER A 23 -9.93 -3.23 3.69
C SER A 23 -8.79 -3.52 2.70
N ILE A 24 -7.66 -2.80 2.76
CA ILE A 24 -6.46 -3.11 1.94
C ILE A 24 -5.81 -4.40 2.43
N ALA A 25 -5.83 -4.63 3.75
CA ALA A 25 -5.33 -5.84 4.39
C ALA A 25 -6.19 -7.07 4.11
N GLU A 26 -7.40 -6.91 3.57
CA GLU A 26 -8.23 -8.04 3.16
C GLU A 26 -7.59 -8.81 2.00
N GLU A 27 -7.62 -10.14 2.13
CA GLU A 27 -7.10 -11.05 1.11
C GLU A 27 -7.71 -10.80 -0.28
N ASN A 28 -8.99 -10.41 -0.35
CA ASN A 28 -9.66 -10.13 -1.62
C ASN A 28 -9.02 -8.96 -2.36
N PHE A 29 -8.73 -7.86 -1.65
CA PHE A 29 -8.08 -6.70 -2.23
C PHE A 29 -6.66 -7.04 -2.72
N MET A 30 -5.91 -7.78 -1.91
CA MET A 30 -4.56 -8.21 -2.27
C MET A 30 -4.54 -9.18 -3.46
N LYS A 31 -5.50 -10.12 -3.53
CA LYS A 31 -5.66 -11.03 -4.68
C LYS A 31 -6.01 -10.27 -5.95
N GLU A 32 -6.86 -9.25 -5.86
CA GLU A 32 -7.15 -8.38 -7.01
C GLU A 32 -5.92 -7.60 -7.48
N LEU A 33 -5.10 -7.10 -6.54
CA LEU A 33 -3.84 -6.44 -6.89
C LEU A 33 -2.90 -7.39 -7.64
N VAL A 34 -2.68 -8.60 -7.12
CA VAL A 34 -1.86 -9.61 -7.80
C VAL A 34 -2.45 -9.97 -9.16
N ALA A 35 -3.78 -10.15 -9.26
CA ALA A 35 -4.46 -10.45 -10.52
C ALA A 35 -4.34 -9.32 -11.56
N LYS A 36 -4.20 -8.07 -11.12
CA LYS A 36 -3.91 -6.91 -11.99
C LYS A 36 -2.42 -6.77 -12.33
N GLY A 37 -1.56 -7.64 -11.79
CA GLY A 37 -0.11 -7.63 -12.02
C GLY A 37 0.66 -6.66 -11.12
N TYR A 38 0.09 -6.27 -9.97
CA TYR A 38 0.82 -5.53 -8.95
C TYR A 38 1.56 -6.49 -8.04
N THR A 39 2.85 -6.19 -7.81
CA THR A 39 3.73 -7.05 -6.99
C THR A 39 4.17 -6.35 -5.72
N ARG A 40 3.92 -5.04 -5.60
CA ARG A 40 4.28 -4.25 -4.42
C ARG A 40 3.17 -3.28 -4.03
N LEU A 41 2.83 -3.28 -2.75
CA LEU A 41 1.90 -2.35 -2.13
C LEU A 41 2.65 -1.60 -1.02
N VAL A 42 2.54 -0.28 -1.01
CA VAL A 42 3.21 0.61 -0.05
C VAL A 42 2.15 1.44 0.65
N LEU A 43 2.00 1.27 1.96
CA LEU A 43 1.03 1.99 2.77
C LEU A 43 1.74 3.07 3.58
N GLN A 44 1.31 4.31 3.41
CA GLN A 44 1.65 5.38 4.35
C GLN A 44 0.61 5.38 5.47
N ILE A 45 1.03 5.05 6.68
CA ILE A 45 0.21 5.08 7.88
C ILE A 45 0.60 6.34 8.68
N GLY A 46 -0.39 7.10 9.15
CA GLY A 46 -0.14 8.28 9.98
C GLY A 46 0.11 7.89 11.44
N LYS A 47 -0.71 8.43 12.35
CA LYS A 47 -0.81 7.97 13.76
C LYS A 47 -1.67 6.68 13.89
N GLY A 48 -1.68 5.84 12.86
CA GLY A 48 -2.49 4.61 12.83
C GLY A 48 -1.75 3.40 13.39
N ASP A 49 -2.47 2.30 13.58
CA ASP A 49 -1.92 1.05 14.13
C ASP A 49 -1.33 0.19 13.00
N GLU A 50 0.01 0.14 12.92
CA GLU A 50 0.76 -0.61 11.88
C GLU A 50 0.61 -2.13 12.01
N ALA A 51 0.15 -2.62 13.17
CA ALA A 51 0.14 -4.05 13.51
C ALA A 51 -0.88 -4.88 12.74
N ARG A 52 -1.85 -4.25 12.05
CA ARG A 52 -2.89 -4.94 11.28
C ARG A 52 -2.51 -5.25 9.84
N VAL A 53 -1.38 -4.74 9.35
CA VAL A 53 -0.97 -4.90 7.95
C VAL A 53 -0.12 -6.16 7.78
N PRO A 54 -0.53 -7.14 6.97
CA PRO A 54 0.31 -8.29 6.68
C PRO A 54 1.54 -7.83 5.89
N GLN A 55 2.72 -8.38 6.20
CA GLN A 55 3.98 -7.95 5.57
C GLN A 55 4.14 -8.46 4.13
N SER A 56 3.44 -9.54 3.78
CA SER A 56 3.45 -10.11 2.44
C SER A 56 2.31 -11.10 2.27
N ILE A 57 1.72 -11.14 1.07
CA ILE A 57 0.77 -12.18 0.66
C ILE A 57 1.32 -12.83 -0.62
N ALA A 58 0.94 -14.07 -0.92
CA ALA A 58 1.48 -14.86 -2.04
C ALA A 58 1.45 -14.09 -3.39
N GLY A 59 2.59 -13.47 -3.76
CA GLY A 59 2.75 -12.67 -4.97
C GLY A 59 2.70 -11.14 -4.78
N LEU A 60 2.44 -10.64 -3.57
CA LEU A 60 2.39 -9.21 -3.24
C LEU A 60 3.24 -8.90 -2.00
N THR A 61 4.26 -8.06 -2.16
CA THR A 61 5.00 -7.49 -1.04
C THR A 61 4.26 -6.28 -0.50
N VAL A 62 4.06 -6.22 0.82
CA VAL A 62 3.32 -5.13 1.46
C VAL A 62 4.27 -4.41 2.42
N ASP A 63 4.68 -3.22 2.02
CA ASP A 63 5.44 -2.29 2.85
C ASP A 63 4.48 -1.32 3.54
N HIS A 64 4.76 -0.96 4.77
CA HIS A 64 4.12 0.17 5.43
C HIS A 64 5.18 1.07 6.06
N TYR A 65 4.87 2.36 6.15
CA TYR A 65 5.71 3.30 6.89
C TYR A 65 4.87 4.36 7.57
N SER A 66 5.33 4.79 8.74
CA SER A 66 4.78 5.94 9.43
C SER A 66 5.13 7.25 8.69
N LEU A 67 4.33 8.32 8.89
CA LEU A 67 4.47 9.63 8.25
C LEU A 67 5.94 10.03 7.94
N LYS A 68 6.31 9.96 6.65
CA LYS A 68 7.62 10.43 6.17
C LYS A 68 7.58 11.93 5.86
N PRO A 69 8.70 12.65 6.03
CA PRO A 69 8.81 14.05 5.64
C PRO A 69 8.66 14.26 4.12
N SER A 70 8.84 13.21 3.31
CA SER A 70 8.63 13.26 1.87
C SER A 70 8.25 11.88 1.33
N ILE A 71 7.10 11.82 0.65
CA ILE A 71 6.61 10.63 -0.08
C ILE A 71 6.83 10.76 -1.59
N LYS A 72 7.55 11.80 -2.02
CA LYS A 72 7.72 12.17 -3.43
C LYS A 72 8.36 11.05 -4.25
N ILE A 73 9.31 10.33 -3.65
CA ILE A 73 9.99 9.20 -4.28
C ILE A 73 9.03 8.02 -4.44
N ASP A 74 8.30 7.67 -3.38
CA ASP A 74 7.29 6.61 -3.42
C ASP A 74 6.19 6.92 -4.45
N MET A 75 5.74 8.17 -4.53
CA MET A 75 4.78 8.61 -5.55
C MET A 75 5.35 8.50 -6.98
N GLN A 76 6.64 8.76 -7.18
CA GLN A 76 7.27 8.64 -8.49
C GLN A 76 7.53 7.19 -8.90
N GLN A 77 7.76 6.30 -7.93
CA GLN A 77 7.94 4.86 -8.18
C GLN A 77 6.60 4.12 -8.30
N ALA A 78 5.55 4.64 -7.67
CA ALA A 78 4.21 4.10 -7.74
C ALA A 78 3.64 4.21 -9.14
N SER A 79 3.18 3.07 -9.65
CA SER A 79 2.37 2.98 -10.86
C SER A 79 0.92 3.40 -10.60
N LEU A 80 0.46 3.29 -9.35
CA LEU A 80 -0.87 3.69 -8.91
C LEU A 80 -0.77 4.36 -7.53
N ILE A 81 -1.40 5.52 -7.38
CA ILE A 81 -1.49 6.21 -6.09
C ILE A 81 -2.96 6.25 -5.68
N ILE A 82 -3.27 5.71 -4.51
CA ILE A 82 -4.59 5.75 -3.89
C ILE A 82 -4.49 6.72 -2.72
N SER A 83 -5.08 7.90 -2.88
CA SER A 83 -5.17 8.91 -1.83
C SER A 83 -6.59 9.01 -1.32
N HIS A 84 -6.79 8.91 0.00
CA HIS A 84 -8.07 9.22 0.63
C HIS A 84 -8.00 10.62 1.27
N GLY A 85 -8.93 11.49 0.90
CA GLY A 85 -9.07 12.88 1.40
C GLY A 85 -10.13 13.02 2.48
#